data_AF-A0A7C9EI39-F1
#
_entry.id   AF-A0A7C9EI39-F1
#
_cell.length_a   1.000
_cell.length_b   1.000
_cell.length_c   1.000
_cell.angle_alpha   90.00
_cell.angle_beta   90.00
_cell.angle_gamma   90.00
#
_symmetry.space_group_name_H-M   'P 1'
#
loop_
_entity.id
_entity.type
_entity.pdbx_description
1 polymer ?
#
loop_
_entity_poly.entity_id
_entity_poly.type
_entity_poly.pdbx_seq_one_letter_code
_entity_poly.pdbx_strand_id
1 'polypeptide(L)'
;GGLEFQSQIEIISRAHHKHVASLVGVCIDGDKRLLVYEYADNNSLAFYLHGSEVATMDWATRMRIAIGAANGLAYLHDDFSCGQQRMKRLWKEYIPKIG
;
A
#
# COMPACT_ATOMS: atom_id res chain seq x y z
N GLY A 1 0.72 -22.13 -7.12
CA GLY A 1 0.90 -21.70 -8.52
C GLY A 1 -0.18 -20.73 -8.95
N GLY A 2 -1.03 -21.10 -9.91
CA GLY A 2 -2.01 -20.18 -10.53
C GLY A 2 -3.12 -19.68 -9.60
N LEU A 3 -3.60 -20.51 -8.67
CA LEU A 3 -4.66 -20.13 -7.72
C LEU A 3 -4.20 -19.08 -6.69
N GLU A 4 -2.97 -19.20 -6.19
CA GLU A 4 -2.38 -18.21 -5.27
C GLU A 4 -2.18 -16.87 -5.97
N PHE A 5 -1.73 -16.89 -7.23
CA PHE A 5 -1.58 -15.68 -8.04
C PHE A 5 -2.92 -14.96 -8.24
N GLN A 6 -3.97 -15.69 -8.62
CA GLN A 6 -5.30 -15.10 -8.83
C GLN A 6 -5.89 -14.55 -7.52
N SER A 7 -5.73 -15.30 -6.42
CA SER A 7 -6.16 -14.86 -5.09
C SER A 7 -5.45 -13.59 -4.64
N GLN A 8 -4.12 -13.51 -4.82
CA GLN A 8 -3.35 -12.31 -4.48
C GLN A 8 -3.78 -11.10 -5.32
N ILE A 9 -4.11 -11.31 -6.60
CA ILE A 9 -4.60 -10.24 -7.47
C ILE A 9 -5.98 -9.74 -7.04
N GLU A 10 -6.89 -10.64 -6.67
CA GLU A 10 -8.20 -10.25 -6.17
C GLU A 10 -8.09 -9.40 -4.90
N ILE A 11 -7.14 -9.75 -4.04
CA ILE A 11 -6.80 -9.00 -2.83
C ILE A 11 -6.23 -7.62 -3.20
N ILE A 12 -5.16 -7.57 -4.00
CA ILE A 12 -4.45 -6.33 -4.34
C ILE A 12 -5.32 -5.37 -5.18
N SER A 13 -6.17 -5.90 -6.07
CA SER A 13 -7.07 -5.08 -6.91
C SER A 13 -8.11 -4.29 -6.10
N ARG A 14 -8.36 -4.70 -4.85
CA ARG A 14 -9.27 -3.99 -3.94
C ARG A 14 -8.56 -2.94 -3.09
N ALA A 15 -7.23 -2.87 -3.13
CA ALA A 15 -6.45 -1.89 -2.40
C ALA A 15 -6.64 -0.51 -3.05
N HIS A 16 -7.29 0.41 -2.34
CA HIS A 16 -7.43 1.78 -2.80
C HIS A 16 -7.13 2.76 -1.67
N HIS A 17 -5.91 3.29 -1.66
CA HIS A 17 -5.45 4.21 -0.62
C HIS A 17 -4.43 5.19 -1.20
N LYS A 18 -4.49 6.46 -0.76
CA LYS A 18 -3.61 7.55 -1.24
C LYS A 18 -2.09 7.32 -1.10
N HIS A 19 -1.67 6.32 -0.32
CA HIS A 19 -0.27 5.96 -0.10
C HIS A 19 0.04 4.52 -0.55
N VAL A 20 -0.81 3.93 -1.39
CA VAL A 20 -0.62 2.62 -2.01
C VAL A 20 -0.83 2.80 -3.52
N ALA A 21 0.06 2.25 -4.33
CA ALA A 21 -0.08 2.31 -5.78
C ALA A 21 -1.33 1.54 -6.23
N SER A 22 -2.22 2.20 -6.97
CA SER A 22 -3.45 1.58 -7.45
C SER A 22 -3.16 0.66 -8.63
N LEU A 23 -3.60 -0.59 -8.52
CA LEU A 23 -3.59 -1.53 -9.63
C LEU A 23 -4.77 -1.22 -10.57
N VAL A 24 -4.47 -0.89 -11.82
CA VAL A 24 -5.45 -0.57 -12.86
C VAL A 24 -5.93 -1.83 -13.57
N GLY A 25 -5.05 -2.82 -13.73
CA GLY A 25 -5.41 -4.03 -14.44
C GLY A 25 -4.34 -5.12 -14.41
N VAL A 26 -4.70 -6.26 -14.97
CA VAL A 26 -3.86 -7.45 -15.05
C VAL A 26 -3.99 -8.03 -16.45
N CYS A 27 -2.86 -8.43 -17.04
CA CYS A 27 -2.84 -9.20 -18.27
C CYS A 27 -2.33 -10.61 -18.00
N ILE A 28 -3.08 -11.61 -18.46
CA ILE A 28 -2.76 -13.03 -18.37
C ILE A 28 -2.81 -13.59 -19.79
N ASP A 29 -1.65 -13.96 -20.34
CA ASP A 29 -1.51 -14.54 -21.68
C ASP A 29 -0.56 -15.74 -21.64
N GLY A 30 -1.10 -16.96 -21.73
CA GLY A 30 -0.34 -18.20 -21.57
C GLY A 30 0.35 -18.28 -20.20
N ASP A 31 1.68 -18.19 -20.20
CA ASP A 31 2.54 -18.13 -19.00
C ASP A 31 2.93 -16.70 -18.59
N LYS A 32 2.60 -15.70 -19.40
CA LYS A 32 2.88 -14.29 -19.09
C LYS A 32 1.87 -13.77 -18.07
N ARG A 33 2.38 -13.02 -17.09
CA ARG A 33 1.60 -12.37 -16.04
C ARG A 33 2.11 -10.94 -15.88
N LEU A 34 1.27 -9.96 -16.20
CA LEU A 34 1.63 -8.54 -16.11
C LEU A 34 0.67 -7.82 -15.17
N LEU A 35 1.21 -6.89 -14.38
CA LEU A 35 0.46 -5.99 -13.51
C LEU A 35 0.57 -4.58 -14.07
N VAL A 36 -0.57 -3.91 -14.20
CA VAL A 36 -0.66 -2.55 -14.75
C VAL A 36 -1.07 -1.61 -13.61
N TYR A 37 -0.20 -0.65 -13.30
CA TYR A 37 -0.41 0.36 -12.25
C TYR A 37 -0.64 1.74 -12.86
N GLU A 38 -1.21 2.65 -12.08
CA GLU A 38 -1.19 4.07 -12.41
C GLU A 38 0.25 4.56 -12.55
N TYR A 39 0.52 5.34 -13.59
CA TYR A 39 1.85 5.89 -13.83
C TYR A 39 2.14 7.01 -12.82
N ALA A 40 3.31 6.94 -12.19
CA ALA A 40 3.82 7.99 -11.33
C ALA A 40 4.91 8.76 -12.08
N ASP A 41 4.64 10.02 -12.44
CA ASP A 41 5.54 10.86 -13.24
C ASP A 41 6.87 11.18 -12.53
N ASN A 42 6.92 11.04 -11.21
CA ASN A 42 8.09 11.35 -10.39
C ASN A 42 9.07 10.17 -10.36
N ASN A 43 10.37 10.47 -10.27
CA ASN A 43 11.39 9.46 -10.03
C ASN A 43 11.16 8.70 -8.72
N SER A 44 11.82 7.54 -8.58
CA SER A 44 11.72 6.73 -7.38
C SER A 44 12.22 7.48 -6.13
N LEU A 45 11.71 7.11 -4.96
CA LEU A 45 12.24 7.64 -3.71
C LEU A 45 13.74 7.33 -3.56
N ALA A 46 14.19 6.17 -4.03
CA ALA A 46 15.60 5.79 -4.02
C ALA A 46 16.47 6.79 -4.81
N PHE A 47 15.98 7.28 -5.95
CA PHE A 47 16.64 8.32 -6.72
C PHE A 47 16.84 9.60 -5.90
N TYR A 48 15.83 10.05 -5.16
CA TYR A 48 15.95 11.27 -4.33
C TYR A 48 16.70 11.08 -3.00
N LEU A 49 16.85 9.84 -2.53
CA LEU A 49 17.59 9.53 -1.31
C LEU A 49 19.07 9.25 -1.55
N HIS A 50 19.42 8.69 -2.71
CA HIS A 50 20.75 8.17 -3.02
C HIS A 50 21.37 8.72 -4.32
N GLY A 51 20.60 9.47 -5.13
CA GLY A 51 21.11 10.07 -6.36
C GLY A 51 22.17 11.13 -6.10
N SER A 52 23.28 11.05 -6.81
CA SER A 52 24.43 11.97 -6.66
C SER A 52 24.21 13.34 -7.30
N GLU A 53 23.23 13.47 -8.20
CA GLU A 53 23.03 14.67 -9.03
C GLU A 53 21.90 15.59 -8.55
N VAL A 54 21.16 15.22 -7.49
CA VAL A 54 20.03 16.00 -6.98
C VAL A 54 20.26 16.36 -5.52
N ALA A 55 19.90 17.60 -5.15
CA ALA A 55 19.91 18.04 -3.77
C ALA A 55 19.15 17.03 -2.89
N THR A 56 19.84 16.50 -1.88
CA THR A 56 19.27 15.50 -0.97
C THR A 56 18.01 16.04 -0.32
N MET A 57 16.93 15.26 -0.39
CA MET A 57 15.63 15.62 0.18
C MET A 57 15.75 16.09 1.65
N ASP A 58 15.09 17.19 1.99
CA ASP A 58 15.09 17.74 3.34
C ASP A 58 14.39 16.80 4.34
N TRP A 59 14.72 16.96 5.62
CA TRP A 59 14.21 16.09 6.68
C TRP A 59 12.68 16.12 6.83
N ALA A 60 12.06 17.29 6.70
CA ALA A 60 10.61 17.42 6.86
C ALA A 60 9.88 16.65 5.73
N THR A 61 10.39 16.72 4.50
CA THR A 61 9.87 15.92 3.38
C THR A 61 10.07 14.42 3.61
N ARG A 62 11.25 13.99 4.08
CA ARG A 62 11.48 12.57 4.44
C ARG A 62 10.47 12.07 5.48
N MET A 63 10.19 12.88 6.51
CA MET A 63 9.25 12.52 7.56
C MET A 63 7.82 12.38 7.02
N ARG A 64 7.38 13.29 6.13
CA ARG A 64 6.07 13.19 5.47
C ARG A 64 5.95 11.90 4.65
N ILE A 65 7.00 11.52 3.93
CA ILE A 65 7.03 10.28 3.14
C ILE A 65 6.99 9.05 4.05
N ALA A 66 7.77 9.03 5.13
CA ALA A 66 7.78 7.93 6.09
C ALA A 66 6.40 7.72 6.73
N ILE A 67 5.73 8.80 7.15
CA ILE A 67 4.36 8.75 7.68
C ILE A 67 3.38 8.24 6.60
N GLY A 68 3.51 8.72 5.36
CA GLY A 68 2.70 8.25 4.24
C GLY A 68 2.85 6.74 4.01
N ALA A 69 4.08 6.24 3.96
CA ALA A 69 4.39 4.82 3.81
C ALA A 69 3.84 3.98 4.97
N ALA A 70 3.98 4.46 6.21
CA ALA A 70 3.42 3.79 7.39
C ALA A 70 1.89 3.70 7.32
N ASN A 71 1.21 4.77 6.88
CA ASN A 71 -0.24 4.76 6.69
C ASN A 71 -0.68 3.79 5.58
N GLY A 72 0.06 3.75 4.46
CA GLY A 72 -0.19 2.77 3.40
C GLY A 72 -0.02 1.34 3.89
N LEU A 73 1.05 1.07 4.63
CA LEU A 73 1.29 -0.25 5.22
C LEU A 73 0.23 -0.63 6.25
N ALA A 74 -0.19 0.30 7.11
CA ALA A 74 -1.27 0.06 8.07
C ALA A 74 -2.60 -0.25 7.38
N TYR A 75 -2.92 0.43 6.28
CA TYR A 75 -4.08 0.13 5.44
C TYR A 75 -4.00 -1.28 4.87
N LEU A 76 -2.86 -1.65 4.27
CA LEU A 76 -2.66 -3.00 3.73
C LEU A 76 -2.77 -4.06 4.85
N HIS A 77 -2.18 -3.78 6.00
CA HIS A 77 -2.22 -4.70 7.14
C HIS A 77 -3.64 -4.89 7.66
N ASP A 78 -4.41 -3.81 7.82
CA ASP A 78 -5.77 -3.89 8.34
C ASP A 78 -6.70 -4.57 7.34
N ASP A 79 -6.78 -4.12 6.09
CA ASP A 79 -7.79 -4.63 5.15
C ASP A 79 -7.49 -6.01 4.57
N PHE A 80 -6.23 -6.48 4.63
CA PHE A 80 -5.83 -7.79 4.11
C PHE A 80 -5.50 -8.84 5.18
N SER A 81 -5.51 -8.47 6.46
CA SER A 81 -5.56 -9.45 7.54
C SER A 81 -7.02 -9.87 7.78
N CYS A 82 -7.47 -10.85 7.00
CA CYS A 82 -8.68 -11.61 7.33
C CYS A 82 -8.55 -12.20 8.74
N GLY A 83 -9.04 -11.47 9.76
CA GLY A 83 -9.03 -11.93 11.15
C GLY A 83 -9.07 -10.87 12.26
N GLN A 84 -8.81 -9.57 12.01
CA GLN A 84 -8.70 -8.59 13.12
C GLN A 84 -9.61 -7.35 13.08
N GLN A 85 -10.50 -7.20 12.10
CA GLN A 85 -11.51 -6.13 12.13
C GLN A 85 -12.50 -6.25 13.29
N ARG A 86 -12.78 -7.47 13.78
CA ARG A 86 -13.74 -7.68 14.88
C ARG A 86 -13.21 -7.10 16.19
N MET A 87 -11.92 -7.19 16.45
CA MET A 87 -11.30 -6.68 17.69
C MET A 87 -11.19 -5.14 17.66
N LYS A 88 -10.79 -4.53 16.54
CA LYS A 88 -10.75 -3.06 16.43
C LYS A 88 -12.14 -2.41 16.54
N ARG A 89 -13.18 -3.09 16.02
CA ARG A 89 -14.57 -2.61 16.13
C ARG A 89 -15.09 -2.71 17.57
N LEU A 90 -14.84 -3.83 18.25
CA LEU A 90 -15.19 -4.01 19.67
C LEU A 90 -14.44 -3.04 20.58
N TRP A 91 -13.15 -2.78 20.34
CA TRP A 91 -12.38 -1.82 21.13
C TRP A 91 -12.88 -0.37 20.99
N LYS A 92 -13.23 0.09 19.77
CA LYS A 92 -13.84 1.42 19.58
C LYS A 92 -15.23 1.56 20.19
N GLU A 93 -16.00 0.48 20.27
CA GLU A 93 -17.36 0.47 20.83
C GLU A 93 -17.38 0.37 22.37
N TYR A 94 -16.33 -0.21 22.97
CA TYR A 94 -16.25 -0.44 24.42
C TYR A 94 -15.59 0.73 25.17
N ILE A 95 -14.68 1.49 24.55
CA ILE A 95 -14.00 2.64 25.17
C ILE A 95 -14.97 3.72 25.72
N PRO A 96 -16.07 4.09 25.02
CA PRO A 96 -17.04 5.07 25.55
C PRO A 96 -17.87 4.56 26.74
N LYS A 97 -17.82 3.27 27.08
CA LYS A 97 -18.61 2.64 28.16
C LYS A 97 -17.79 2.43 29.45
N ILE A 98 -16.51 2.80 29.45
CA ILE A 98 -15.62 2.77 30.63
C ILE A 98 -15.56 4.16 31.31
N GLY A 99 -16.46 5.08 30.94
CA GLY A 99 -16.73 6.33 31.65
C GLY A 99 -18.07 6.26 32.36
#